data_AF-A0A366C5T4-F1
#
_entry.id   AF-A0A366C5T4-F1
#
_cell.length_a   1.000
_cell.length_b   1.000
_cell.length_c   1.000
_cell.angle_alpha   90.00
_cell.angle_beta   90.00
_cell.angle_gamma   90.00
#
_symmetry.space_group_name_H-M   'P 1'
#
loop_
_entity.id
_entity.type
_entity.pdbx_description
1 polymer ?
#
loop_
_entity_poly.entity_id
_entity_poly.type
_entity_poly.pdbx_seq_one_letter_code
_entity_poly.pdbx_strand_id
1 'polypeptide(L)'
;MAANAALCPVRIAVGALGPERPDRAMLLSRQHGGPTQAPDGREVIVRARHLAEKLGLARLQPARRRTPLLYLHLNLGTHELVCVDGIWSETLCIGPELRRSAGPLRRLFGTAPCPRWPAVCVLC
;
A
#
# COMPACT_ATOMS: atom_id res chain seq x y z
N MET A 1 -19.05 -16.34 0.48
CA MET A 1 -18.88 -14.89 0.24
C MET A 1 -18.04 -14.70 -1.02
N ALA A 2 -18.50 -13.91 -1.99
CA ALA A 2 -17.69 -13.56 -3.16
C ALA A 2 -16.48 -12.74 -2.72
N ALA A 3 -15.30 -13.01 -3.31
CA ALA A 3 -14.09 -12.29 -2.95
C ALA A 3 -14.15 -10.85 -3.47
N ASN A 4 -13.89 -9.86 -2.60
CA ASN A 4 -13.97 -8.45 -2.96
C ASN A 4 -12.77 -8.05 -3.84
N ALA A 5 -13.02 -7.75 -5.12
CA ALA A 5 -11.99 -7.34 -6.07
C ALA A 5 -11.27 -6.03 -5.67
N ALA A 6 -11.88 -5.19 -4.83
CA ALA A 6 -11.24 -3.99 -4.30
C ALA A 6 -10.11 -4.32 -3.31
N LEU A 7 -10.20 -5.47 -2.63
CA LEU A 7 -9.20 -5.98 -1.68
C LEU A 7 -8.17 -6.88 -2.35
N CYS A 8 -8.12 -6.96 -3.68
CA CYS A 8 -7.06 -7.68 -4.37
C CYS A 8 -5.81 -6.80 -4.44
N PRO A 9 -4.65 -7.24 -3.93
CA PRO A 9 -3.46 -6.39 -3.93
C PRO A 9 -2.88 -6.27 -5.35
N VAL A 10 -2.04 -5.26 -5.51
CA VAL A 10 -1.17 -5.08 -6.68
C VAL A 10 0.20 -5.62 -6.32
N ARG A 11 0.76 -6.49 -7.18
CA ARG A 11 2.14 -6.96 -7.05
C ARG A 11 3.05 -6.12 -7.92
N ILE A 12 4.12 -5.61 -7.32
CA ILE A 12 5.22 -4.94 -8.01
C ILE A 12 6.42 -5.90 -7.96
N ALA A 13 7.02 -6.17 -9.11
CA ALA A 13 8.20 -7.03 -9.20
C ALA A 13 9.47 -6.26 -8.82
N VAL A 14 10.53 -6.99 -8.46
CA VAL A 14 11.87 -6.41 -8.27
C VAL A 14 12.27 -5.57 -9.49
N GLY A 15 12.79 -4.36 -9.26
CA GLY A 15 13.27 -3.49 -10.34
C GLY A 15 12.16 -2.89 -11.23
N ALA A 16 10.88 -3.09 -10.94
CA ALA A 16 9.80 -2.65 -11.81
C ALA A 16 9.57 -1.13 -11.83
N LEU A 17 10.13 -0.39 -10.86
CA LEU A 17 9.95 1.07 -10.71
C LEU A 17 11.25 1.85 -10.94
N GLY A 18 12.29 1.21 -11.48
CA GLY A 18 13.57 1.85 -11.78
C GLY A 18 14.76 0.98 -11.39
N PRO A 19 16.00 1.50 -11.56
CA PRO A 19 17.22 0.77 -11.24
C PRO A 19 17.20 0.27 -9.80
N GLU A 20 17.26 -1.04 -9.64
CA GLU A 20 17.29 -1.75 -8.35
C GLU A 20 16.11 -1.47 -7.40
N ARG A 21 14.96 -1.02 -7.92
CA ARG A 21 13.78 -0.66 -7.10
C ARG A 21 12.45 -1.23 -7.64
N PRO A 22 11.61 -1.85 -6.80
CA PRO A 22 11.88 -2.22 -5.41
C PRO A 22 13.00 -3.26 -5.27
N ASP A 23 13.64 -3.30 -4.10
CA ASP A 23 14.73 -4.24 -3.78
C ASP A 23 14.25 -5.70 -3.68
N ARG A 24 12.96 -5.87 -3.42
CA ARG A 24 12.25 -7.16 -3.41
C ARG A 24 10.84 -7.00 -3.98
N ALA A 25 10.22 -8.11 -4.37
CA ALA A 25 8.84 -8.06 -4.82
C ALA A 25 7.90 -7.69 -3.67
N MET A 26 7.04 -6.70 -3.88
CA MET A 26 6.15 -6.18 -2.84
C MET A 26 4.68 -6.25 -3.25
N LEU A 27 3.78 -6.28 -2.26
CA LEU A 27 2.34 -6.18 -2.45
C LEU A 27 1.82 -4.87 -1.85
N LEU A 28 1.03 -4.14 -2.63
CA LEU A 28 0.38 -2.89 -2.23
C LEU A 28 -1.13 -2.99 -2.38
N SER A 29 -1.87 -2.24 -1.57
CA SER A 29 -3.28 -2.00 -1.80
C SER A 29 -3.50 -1.21 -3.08
N ARG A 30 -4.63 -1.45 -3.74
CA ARG A 30 -4.97 -0.78 -5.01
C ARG A 30 -4.89 0.75 -4.93
N GLN A 31 -5.28 1.31 -3.79
CA GLN A 31 -5.30 2.75 -3.53
C GLN A 31 -4.03 3.27 -2.87
N HIS A 32 -3.03 2.42 -2.59
CA HIS A 32 -1.81 2.90 -1.96
C HIS A 32 -1.01 3.79 -2.93
N GLY A 33 -0.49 4.90 -2.42
CA GLY A 33 0.28 5.88 -3.18
C GLY A 33 1.78 5.73 -2.92
N GLY A 34 2.56 5.72 -3.99
CA GLY A 34 4.02 5.85 -3.93
C GLY A 34 4.49 6.97 -4.86
N PRO A 35 5.55 7.69 -4.50
CA PRO A 35 6.18 8.65 -5.40
C PRO A 35 6.84 7.91 -6.56
N THR A 36 6.76 8.51 -7.72
CA THR A 36 7.42 8.11 -8.96
C THR A 36 7.78 9.36 -9.75
N GLN A 37 8.58 9.21 -10.80
CA GLN A 37 8.93 10.32 -11.68
C GLN A 37 8.02 10.29 -12.92
N ALA A 38 7.38 11.42 -13.20
CA ALA A 38 6.68 11.66 -14.45
C ALA A 38 7.68 11.79 -15.62
N PRO A 39 7.25 11.64 -16.89
CA PRO A 39 8.13 11.80 -18.05
C PRO A 39 8.82 13.17 -18.15
N ASP A 40 8.23 14.20 -17.54
CA ASP A 40 8.78 15.56 -17.46
C ASP A 40 9.72 15.77 -16.25
N GLY A 41 10.07 14.70 -15.53
CA GLY A 41 10.98 14.71 -14.39
C GLY A 41 10.37 15.14 -13.06
N ARG A 42 9.08 15.51 -13.03
CA ARG A 42 8.40 15.87 -11.77
C ARG A 42 8.14 14.63 -10.92
N GLU A 43 8.32 14.78 -9.61
CA GLU A 43 7.86 13.77 -8.66
C GLU A 43 6.34 13.83 -8.52
N VAL A 44 5.69 12.69 -8.74
CA VAL A 44 4.25 12.55 -8.65
C VAL A 44 3.90 11.31 -7.85
N ILE A 45 2.75 11.33 -7.20
CA ILE A 45 2.25 10.15 -6.47
C ILE A 45 1.31 9.38 -7.38
N VAL A 46 1.63 8.11 -7.63
CA VAL A 46 0.83 7.22 -8.45
C VAL A 46 0.26 6.10 -7.60
N ARG A 47 -1.03 5.84 -7.77
CA ARG A 47 -1.73 4.75 -7.10
C ARG A 47 -1.30 3.41 -7.68
N ALA A 48 -1.11 2.40 -6.83
CA ALA A 48 -0.66 1.08 -7.26
C ALA A 48 -1.56 0.48 -8.36
N ARG A 49 -2.89 0.69 -8.31
CA ARG A 49 -3.79 0.23 -9.39
C ARG A 49 -3.43 0.83 -10.74
N HIS A 50 -3.01 2.09 -10.81
CA HIS A 50 -2.65 2.74 -12.06
C HIS A 50 -1.33 2.22 -12.61
N LEU A 51 -0.37 1.87 -11.72
CA LEU A 51 0.85 1.16 -12.12
C LEU A 51 0.50 -0.14 -12.87
N ALA A 52 -0.51 -0.87 -12.39
CA ALA A 52 -0.95 -2.11 -13.02
C ALA A 52 -1.82 -1.90 -14.27
N GLU A 53 -2.88 -1.10 -14.16
CA GLU A 53 -3.95 -0.98 -15.15
C GLU A 53 -3.58 -0.03 -16.30
N LYS A 54 -2.73 0.97 -16.06
CA LYS A 54 -2.42 2.03 -17.05
C LYS A 54 -0.98 1.98 -17.56
N LEU A 55 -0.04 1.62 -16.69
CA LEU A 55 1.40 1.69 -17.01
C LEU A 55 2.03 0.32 -17.27
N GLY A 56 1.35 -0.78 -16.95
CA GLY A 56 1.87 -2.13 -17.14
C GLY A 56 3.09 -2.48 -16.27
N LEU A 57 3.41 -1.65 -15.27
CA LEU A 57 4.56 -1.81 -14.38
C LEU A 57 4.27 -2.71 -13.17
N ALA A 58 3.02 -3.11 -12.99
CA ALA A 58 2.58 -3.96 -11.90
C ALA A 58 1.46 -4.91 -12.33
N ARG A 59 1.10 -5.87 -11.48
CA ARG A 59 0.04 -6.85 -11.78
C ARG A 59 -1.00 -6.90 -10.69
N LEU A 60 -2.28 -6.74 -11.06
CA LEU A 60 -3.40 -7.08 -10.19
C LEU A 60 -3.34 -8.57 -9.84
N GLN A 61 -3.60 -8.88 -8.59
CA GLN A 61 -3.52 -10.24 -8.10
C GLN A 61 -4.91 -10.87 -7.98
N PRO A 62 -5.04 -12.21 -8.12
CA PRO A 62 -6.33 -12.86 -8.03
C PRO A 62 -6.92 -12.76 -6.62
N ALA A 63 -8.25 -12.73 -6.57
CA ALA A 63 -8.99 -12.65 -5.31
C ALA A 63 -8.91 -13.94 -4.48
N ARG A 64 -8.72 -15.09 -5.14
CA ARG A 64 -8.42 -16.37 -4.47
C ARG A 64 -6.92 -16.51 -4.29
N ARG A 65 -6.48 -16.69 -3.05
CA ARG A 65 -5.09 -16.96 -2.69
C ARG A 65 -5.01 -18.11 -1.70
N ARG A 66 -3.91 -18.85 -1.76
CA ARG A 66 -3.59 -19.91 -0.79
C ARG A 66 -3.07 -19.34 0.53
N THR A 67 -2.35 -18.23 0.47
CA THR A 67 -1.76 -17.57 1.64
C THR A 67 -2.63 -16.39 2.08
N PRO A 68 -2.91 -16.24 3.39
CA PRO A 68 -3.60 -15.07 3.90
C PRO A 68 -2.78 -13.80 3.70
N LEU A 69 -3.48 -12.69 3.45
CA LEU A 69 -2.89 -11.35 3.36
C LEU A 69 -3.15 -10.59 4.65
N LEU A 70 -2.15 -9.86 5.11
CA LEU A 70 -2.30 -8.89 6.20
C LEU A 70 -2.14 -7.48 5.63
N TYR A 71 -3.18 -6.66 5.77
CA TYR A 71 -3.14 -5.25 5.37
C TYR A 71 -2.66 -4.41 6.55
N LEU A 72 -1.54 -3.72 6.35
CA LEU A 72 -0.94 -2.87 7.36
C LEU A 72 -1.11 -1.40 6.96
N HIS A 73 -1.78 -0.66 7.82
CA HIS A 73 -1.87 0.80 7.73
C HIS A 73 -0.97 1.41 8.79
N LEU A 74 0.01 2.21 8.35
CA LEU A 74 0.85 2.99 9.24
C LEU A 74 0.23 4.37 9.38
N ASN A 75 -0.35 4.68 10.55
CA ASN A 75 -0.85 6.01 10.87
C ASN A 75 0.09 6.66 11.88
N LEU A 76 0.81 7.68 11.45
CA LEU A 76 1.78 8.40 12.28
C LEU A 76 1.16 9.71 12.82
N GLY A 77 1.87 10.38 13.73
CA GLY A 77 1.45 11.66 14.30
C GLY A 77 1.22 12.73 13.22
N THR A 78 2.00 12.65 12.14
CA THR A 78 2.01 13.49 10.94
C THR A 78 1.86 12.60 9.68
N HIS A 79 1.52 13.21 8.54
CA HIS A 79 1.53 12.49 7.26
C HIS A 79 2.95 12.48 6.71
N GLU A 80 3.57 11.32 6.66
CA GLU A 80 4.98 11.13 6.29
C GLU A 80 5.14 10.07 5.20
N LEU A 81 6.30 10.05 4.56
CA LEU A 81 6.74 8.98 3.68
C LEU A 81 7.63 8.00 4.45
N VAL A 82 7.44 6.70 4.23
CA VAL A 82 8.30 5.63 4.75
C VAL A 82 8.92 4.86 3.60
N CYS A 83 10.17 4.42 3.75
CA CYS A 83 10.84 3.59 2.75
C CYS A 83 10.57 2.11 3.07
N VAL A 84 9.88 1.42 2.16
CA VAL A 84 9.57 -0.01 2.26
C VAL A 84 10.10 -0.70 1.01
N ASP A 85 10.92 -1.73 1.18
CA ASP A 85 11.48 -2.50 0.07
C ASP A 85 12.17 -1.62 -1.00
N GLY A 86 12.84 -0.55 -0.56
CA GLY A 86 13.52 0.42 -1.43
C GLY A 86 12.59 1.43 -2.15
N ILE A 87 11.30 1.45 -1.83
CA ILE A 87 10.30 2.37 -2.38
C ILE A 87 9.73 3.26 -1.28
N TRP A 88 9.84 4.57 -1.46
CA TRP A 88 9.10 5.54 -0.63
C TRP A 88 7.60 5.32 -0.79
N SER A 89 6.85 5.39 0.29
CA SER A 89 5.43 5.04 0.33
C SER A 89 4.71 5.94 1.32
N GLU A 90 3.50 6.40 0.97
CA GLU A 90 2.70 7.26 1.85
C GLU A 90 2.21 6.50 3.09
N THR A 91 2.25 7.17 4.24
CA THR A 91 1.55 6.69 5.44
C THR A 91 0.06 7.03 5.36
N LEU A 92 -0.77 6.37 6.16
CA LEU A 92 -2.20 6.66 6.21
C LEU A 92 -2.43 8.06 6.77
N CYS A 93 -2.85 8.99 5.91
CA CYS A 93 -3.29 10.31 6.34
C CYS A 93 -4.77 10.31 6.72
N ILE A 94 -5.04 10.28 8.01
CA ILE A 94 -6.41 10.45 8.53
C ILE A 94 -6.72 11.95 8.64
N GLY A 95 -7.86 12.35 8.05
CA GLY A 95 -8.37 13.72 8.08
C GLY A 95 -8.64 14.25 9.50
N PRO A 96 -8.64 15.58 9.68
CA PRO A 96 -8.67 16.21 11.00
C PRO A 96 -9.93 15.89 11.81
N GLU A 97 -11.07 15.64 11.15
CA GLU A 97 -12.33 15.22 11.80
C GLU A 97 -12.17 13.86 12.48
N LEU A 98 -11.67 12.86 11.74
CA LEU A 98 -11.50 11.51 12.25
C LEU A 98 -10.33 11.43 13.25
N ARG A 99 -9.28 12.23 13.08
CA ARG A 99 -8.17 12.38 14.04
C ARG A 99 -8.65 12.90 15.40
N ARG A 100 -9.64 13.80 15.40
CA ARG A 100 -10.28 14.34 16.61
C ARG A 100 -11.39 13.46 17.18
N SER A 101 -11.77 12.39 16.48
CA SER A 101 -12.89 11.55 16.90
C SER A 101 -12.56 10.79 18.19
N ALA A 102 -13.51 10.82 19.13
CA ALA A 102 -13.53 9.96 20.30
C ALA A 102 -14.48 8.78 20.07
N GLY A 103 -14.34 7.71 20.87
CA GLY A 103 -15.30 6.60 20.86
C GLY A 103 -15.08 5.55 19.73
N PRO A 104 -16.15 4.87 19.26
CA PRO A 104 -16.04 3.70 18.39
C PRO A 104 -15.28 3.88 17.08
N LEU A 105 -15.33 5.08 16.48
CA LEU A 105 -14.64 5.39 15.22
C LEU A 105 -13.12 5.29 15.36
N ARG A 106 -12.58 5.60 16.55
CA ARG A 106 -11.15 5.45 16.86
C ARG A 106 -10.70 3.99 16.85
N ARG A 107 -11.62 3.03 17.08
CA ARG A 107 -11.32 1.59 17.03
C ARG A 107 -11.12 1.06 15.61
N LEU A 108 -11.66 1.74 14.59
CA LEU A 108 -11.45 1.36 13.18
C LEU A 108 -9.98 1.45 12.75
N PHE A 109 -9.21 2.30 13.43
CA PHE A 109 -7.78 2.52 13.19
C PHE A 109 -6.95 2.27 14.46
N GLY A 110 -7.50 1.49 15.40
CA GLY A 110 -6.83 1.16 16.66
C GLY A 110 -5.59 0.31 16.42
N THR A 111 -4.58 0.46 17.29
CA THR A 111 -3.35 -0.33 17.23
C THR A 111 -3.62 -1.73 17.75
N ALA A 112 -3.74 -2.72 16.87
CA ALA A 112 -3.59 -4.12 17.22
C ALA A 112 -2.09 -4.45 17.24
N PRO A 113 -1.61 -5.30 18.17
CA PRO A 113 -0.25 -5.82 18.09
C PRO A 113 -0.06 -6.54 16.74
N CYS A 114 1.04 -6.23 16.05
CA CYS A 114 1.38 -6.88 14.78
C CYS A 114 1.46 -8.40 15.02
N PRO A 115 0.63 -9.21 14.34
CA PRO A 115 0.65 -10.66 14.55
C PRO A 115 2.02 -11.23 14.18
N ARG A 116 2.45 -12.27 14.91
CA ARG A 116 3.67 -13.02 14.56
C ARG A 116 3.49 -13.65 13.17
N TRP A 117 4.50 -13.47 12.32
CA TRP A 117 4.52 -13.85 10.90
C TRP A 117 4.15 -15.33 10.68
N PRO A 118 3.32 -15.64 9.66
CA PRO A 118 3.86 -15.82 8.31
C PRO A 118 3.00 -15.19 7.17
N ALA A 119 2.17 -14.19 7.46
CA ALA A 119 1.32 -13.57 6.44
C ALA A 119 2.11 -12.65 5.48
N VAL A 120 1.76 -12.67 4.19
CA VAL A 120 2.31 -11.70 3.23
C VAL A 120 1.68 -10.33 3.54
N CYS A 121 2.53 -9.35 3.83
CA CYS A 121 2.09 -8.01 4.18
C CYS A 121 1.75 -7.21 2.92
N VAL A 122 0.67 -6.44 3.01
CA VAL A 122 0.24 -5.50 1.98
C VAL A 122 0.26 -4.11 2.59
N LEU A 123 1.10 -3.23 2.06
CA LEU A 123 1.11 -1.83 2.49
C LEU A 123 -0.11 -1.11 1.90
N CYS A 124 -0.75 -0.30 2.73
CA CYS A 124 -2.15 0.08 2.54
C CYS A 124 -2.34 1.59 2.60
#